data_AF-A0AA88H384-F1
#
_entry.id   AF-A0AA88H384-F1
#
_cell.length_a   1.000
_cell.length_b   1.000
_cell.length_c   1.000
_cell.angle_alpha   90.00
_cell.angle_beta   90.00
_cell.angle_gamma   90.00
#
_symmetry.space_group_name_H-M   'P 1'
#
loop_
_entity.id
_entity.type
_entity.pdbx_description
1 polymer ?
#
loop_
_entity_poly.entity_id
_entity_poly.type
_entity_poly.pdbx_seq_one_letter_code
_entity_poly.pdbx_strand_id
1 'polypeptide(L)'
;MILQVNHYNIPESVYEEVRELNTHVETVRKCFVGSNDLEAEKKLRKLARAEEWSFMQPPDDFRSLSVVPTRDDLLSPQKPFLRPAIVNSSYRSVDDYLDTHFRLLREDFIAPLRSGIQQYKKFKTENKHHRGRVDELRLYFNVKFVEYDILQGTHLIHISTERLKNVVWENSKRLMHGSLLCLSKDDFSSFILATVVKRDSQLLEKEGTIHIRVEDLKDFKKYNSETFVMAESCVYFEVYRNVLRVLQQFKAETLPMEEIVLGKEAQGKLPLYLDNLKEEGKEVGYNLSMLSTSDDALLRNVDILRLEEVLSPEKLGFDRSQMQALKVALTQRLAIIQGPPGTGKTFIGLKVVQALLSNKQIWSVNKDSEEIQNPILIVCYTNHALDQFVEGILQFTKKAVRIGSRSKSEIVNDHSLYSLRTKSRENRVYVCNDAYHREKRSELKAVVEEVLVKDHLIHLVRRKVILHERYLSIAGCLSDEFLAIFEQQSKVR
;
A
#
# COMPACT_ATOMS: atom_id res chain seq x y z
N MET A 1 30.15 13.73 37.67
CA MET A 1 29.29 14.90 37.94
C MET A 1 27.92 14.39 38.31
N ILE A 2 27.59 14.50 39.59
CA ILE A 2 26.30 14.13 40.17
C ILE A 2 25.30 15.19 39.69
N LEU A 3 24.38 14.81 38.80
CA LEU A 3 23.26 15.67 38.41
C LEU A 3 22.15 15.48 39.45
N GLN A 4 21.93 16.52 40.26
CA GLN A 4 20.77 16.67 41.13
C GLN A 4 19.49 16.65 40.28
N VAL A 5 18.66 15.63 40.49
CA VAL A 5 17.28 15.59 40.00
C VAL A 5 16.43 16.35 41.02
N ASN A 6 16.07 17.59 40.69
CA ASN A 6 15.13 18.36 41.49
C ASN A 6 13.68 17.94 41.19
N HIS A 7 13.01 17.47 42.24
CA HIS A 7 11.59 17.55 42.56
C HIS A 7 10.55 17.39 41.44
N TYR A 8 10.17 16.13 41.19
CA TYR A 8 8.76 15.79 41.03
C TYR A 8 8.27 15.24 42.38
N ASN A 9 7.16 15.76 42.92
CA ASN A 9 6.46 15.17 44.06
C ASN A 9 5.85 13.83 43.62
N ILE A 10 6.69 12.79 43.58
CA ILE A 10 6.25 11.42 43.41
C ILE A 10 5.63 10.99 44.76
N PRO A 11 4.35 10.59 44.81
CA PRO A 11 3.72 10.16 46.06
C PRO A 11 4.52 9.03 46.71
N GLU A 12 4.63 9.03 48.03
CA GLU A 12 5.36 8.00 48.80
C GLU A 12 4.89 6.57 48.46
N SER A 13 3.61 6.42 48.10
CA SER A 13 3.02 5.15 47.65
C SER A 13 3.69 4.58 46.40
N VAL A 14 4.15 5.43 45.47
CA VAL A 14 4.85 5.01 44.25
C VAL A 14 6.28 4.57 44.59
N TYR A 15 6.91 5.21 45.57
CA TYR A 15 8.22 4.78 46.08
C TYR A 15 8.14 3.41 46.76
N GLU A 16 7.07 3.14 47.52
CA GLU A 16 6.84 1.82 48.12
C GLU A 16 6.57 0.75 47.05
N GLU A 17 5.72 1.01 46.06
CA GLU A 17 5.46 0.06 44.96
C GLU A 17 6.73 -0.29 44.18
N VAL A 18 7.57 0.71 43.86
CA VAL A 18 8.84 0.49 43.16
C VAL A 18 9.82 -0.30 44.04
N ARG A 19 9.80 -0.10 45.36
CA ARG A 19 10.64 -0.84 46.30
C ARG A 19 10.20 -2.30 46.43
N GLU A 20 8.90 -2.55 46.49
CA GLU A 20 8.32 -3.89 46.48
C GLU A 20 8.62 -4.62 45.16
N LEU A 21 8.48 -3.95 44.02
CA LEU A 21 8.84 -4.50 42.71
C LEU A 21 10.33 -4.84 42.64
N ASN A 22 11.21 -3.97 43.14
CA ASN A 22 12.65 -4.23 43.16
C ASN A 22 13.01 -5.42 44.06
N THR A 23 12.37 -5.56 45.23
CA THR A 23 12.59 -6.73 46.09
C THR A 23 12.07 -8.01 45.44
N HIS A 24 10.94 -7.95 44.73
CA HIS A 24 10.42 -9.08 43.98
C HIS A 24 11.35 -9.48 42.81
N VAL A 25 11.84 -8.52 42.03
CA VAL A 25 12.80 -8.73 40.94
C VAL A 25 14.13 -9.28 41.46
N GLU A 26 14.63 -8.79 42.59
CA GLU A 26 15.84 -9.34 43.23
C GLU A 26 15.63 -10.77 43.73
N THR A 27 14.46 -11.08 44.25
CA THR A 27 14.11 -12.44 44.72
C THR A 27 14.03 -13.40 43.55
N VAL A 28 13.36 -13.00 42.45
CA VAL A 28 13.33 -13.75 41.19
C VAL A 28 14.74 -13.92 40.61
N ARG A 29 15.57 -12.87 40.61
CA ARG A 29 16.99 -12.98 40.20
C ARG A 29 17.75 -13.99 41.05
N LYS A 30 17.61 -13.95 42.38
CA LYS A 30 18.29 -14.91 43.29
C LYS A 30 17.83 -16.35 43.06
N CYS A 31 16.55 -16.56 42.76
CA CYS A 31 16.02 -17.88 42.40
C CYS A 31 16.53 -18.39 41.04
N PHE A 32 16.82 -17.49 40.08
CA PHE A 32 17.33 -17.84 38.75
C PHE A 32 18.86 -17.96 38.66
N VAL A 33 19.63 -17.35 39.58
CA VAL A 33 21.11 -17.40 39.59
C VAL A 33 21.66 -18.82 39.91
N GLY A 34 20.80 -19.75 40.34
CA GLY A 34 21.15 -21.17 40.48
C GLY A 34 21.26 -21.95 39.16
N SER A 35 20.77 -21.41 38.05
CA SER A 35 20.86 -22.00 36.71
C SER A 35 21.63 -21.06 35.78
N ASN A 36 22.76 -21.53 35.25
CA ASN A 36 23.59 -20.85 34.23
C ASN A 36 22.87 -20.69 32.89
N ASP A 37 21.68 -20.08 32.87
CA ASP A 37 20.88 -19.90 31.67
C ASP A 37 21.17 -18.52 31.05
N LEU A 38 22.37 -18.44 30.46
CA LEU A 38 22.89 -17.26 29.75
C LEU A 38 21.91 -16.75 28.67
N GLU A 39 21.04 -17.61 28.17
CA GLU A 39 20.03 -17.30 27.15
C GLU A 39 18.83 -16.55 27.73
N ALA A 40 18.37 -16.94 28.93
CA ALA A 40 17.33 -16.22 29.67
C ALA A 40 17.79 -14.81 30.05
N GLU A 41 19.03 -14.65 30.50
CA GLU A 41 19.58 -13.33 30.85
C GLU A 41 19.71 -12.42 29.62
N LYS A 42 20.16 -12.96 28.47
CA LYS A 42 20.18 -12.23 27.19
C LYS A 42 18.78 -11.80 26.77
N LYS A 43 17.77 -12.66 26.95
CA LYS A 43 16.37 -12.35 26.65
C LYS A 43 15.82 -11.24 27.54
N LEU A 44 16.09 -11.28 28.84
CA LEU A 44 15.69 -10.24 29.80
C LEU A 44 16.36 -8.88 29.49
N ARG A 45 17.66 -8.87 29.20
CA ARG A 45 18.35 -7.62 28.80
C ARG A 45 17.80 -7.04 27.49
N LYS A 46 17.39 -7.91 26.56
CA LYS A 46 16.77 -7.48 25.29
C LYS A 46 15.37 -6.89 25.54
N LEU A 47 14.59 -7.46 26.45
CA LEU A 47 13.29 -6.94 26.87
C LEU A 47 13.42 -5.59 27.59
N ALA A 48 14.33 -5.48 28.56
CA ALA A 48 14.57 -4.23 29.29
C ALA A 48 15.02 -3.09 28.35
N ARG A 49 15.91 -3.38 27.39
CA ARG A 49 16.27 -2.41 26.34
C ARG A 49 15.10 -2.06 25.43
N ALA A 50 14.25 -3.03 25.08
CA ALA A 50 13.08 -2.75 24.25
C ALA A 50 12.09 -1.84 24.97
N GLU A 51 11.90 -2.04 26.27
CA GLU A 51 11.13 -1.15 27.13
C GLU A 51 11.73 0.25 27.15
N GLU A 52 13.02 0.41 27.48
CA GLU A 52 13.70 1.73 27.46
C GLU A 52 13.50 2.48 26.14
N TRP A 53 13.64 1.79 25.00
CA TRP A 53 13.44 2.37 23.67
C TRP A 53 11.98 2.75 23.40
N SER A 54 11.01 2.03 23.96
CA SER A 54 9.59 2.40 23.88
C SER A 54 9.29 3.70 24.63
N PHE A 55 10.12 4.11 25.61
CA PHE A 55 9.95 5.37 26.35
C PHE A 55 10.63 6.57 25.70
N MET A 56 11.44 6.38 24.66
CA MET A 56 12.13 7.48 23.98
C MET A 56 11.17 8.32 23.15
N GLN A 57 11.30 9.65 23.28
CA GLN A 57 10.58 10.59 22.42
C GLN A 57 11.18 10.58 21.01
N PRO A 58 10.34 10.55 19.96
CA PRO A 58 10.84 10.62 18.59
C PRO A 58 11.49 11.99 18.32
N PRO A 59 12.53 12.05 17.47
CA PRO A 59 13.24 13.30 17.17
C PRO A 59 12.42 14.27 16.31
N ASP A 60 11.44 13.76 15.57
CA ASP A 60 10.61 14.49 14.63
C ASP A 60 9.21 13.86 14.52
N ASP A 61 8.25 14.59 13.95
CA ASP A 61 6.90 14.09 13.71
C ASP A 61 6.87 13.21 12.44
N PHE A 62 6.45 11.96 12.58
CA PHE A 62 6.32 11.01 11.47
C PHE A 62 5.38 11.48 10.35
N ARG A 63 4.42 12.36 10.67
CA ARG A 63 3.49 12.93 9.67
C ARG A 63 4.18 13.86 8.68
N SER A 64 5.33 14.42 9.07
CA SER A 64 6.15 15.28 8.22
C SER A 64 7.20 14.53 7.40
N LEU A 65 7.46 13.27 7.74
CA LEU A 65 8.48 12.46 7.08
C LEU A 65 8.09 12.10 5.64
N SER A 66 9.08 12.08 4.75
CA SER A 66 8.86 11.66 3.37
C SER A 66 8.56 10.15 3.30
N VAL A 67 7.49 9.81 2.58
CA VAL A 67 7.09 8.42 2.27
C VAL A 67 8.08 7.76 1.31
N VAL A 68 8.67 8.54 0.40
CA VAL A 68 9.77 8.07 -0.46
C VAL A 68 11.11 8.25 0.27
N PRO A 69 12.13 7.41 -0.01
CA PRO A 69 13.44 7.57 0.60
C PRO A 69 14.02 8.96 0.29
N THR A 70 14.69 9.57 1.24
CA THR A 70 15.46 10.80 1.02
C THR A 70 16.93 10.48 0.79
N ARG A 71 17.72 11.49 0.44
CA ARG A 71 19.18 11.35 0.35
C ARG A 71 19.78 10.88 1.66
N ASP A 72 19.35 11.45 2.78
CA ASP A 72 19.88 11.09 4.10
C ASP A 72 19.49 9.67 4.48
N ASP A 73 18.29 9.21 4.10
CA ASP A 73 17.88 7.83 4.34
C ASP A 73 18.75 6.79 3.64
N LEU A 74 19.36 7.12 2.49
CA LEU A 74 20.16 6.16 1.73
C LEU A 74 21.67 6.34 1.94
N LEU A 75 22.11 7.54 2.28
CA LEU A 75 23.54 7.90 2.33
C LEU A 75 24.07 8.22 3.72
N SER A 76 23.20 8.56 4.68
CA SER A 76 23.65 8.88 6.03
C SER A 76 24.22 7.64 6.73
N PRO A 77 25.35 7.78 7.46
CA PRO A 77 25.87 6.71 8.31
C PRO A 77 25.07 6.56 9.61
N GLN A 78 24.21 7.53 9.95
CA GLN A 78 23.41 7.49 11.16
C GLN A 78 22.32 6.42 11.04
N LYS A 79 22.14 5.65 12.12
CA LYS A 79 21.02 4.71 12.18
C LYS A 79 19.71 5.49 12.33
N PRO A 80 18.64 5.08 11.63
CA PRO A 80 17.34 5.70 11.82
C PRO A 80 16.83 5.46 13.24
N PHE A 81 16.10 6.42 13.77
CA PHE A 81 15.36 6.25 15.01
C PHE A 81 14.22 5.24 14.79
N LEU A 82 14.24 4.13 15.53
CA LEU A 82 13.26 3.06 15.44
C LEU A 82 12.90 2.57 16.83
N ARG A 83 11.61 2.36 17.08
CA ARG A 83 11.13 1.75 18.31
C ARG A 83 10.68 0.32 18.04
N PRO A 84 10.91 -0.62 18.96
CA PRO A 84 10.41 -1.97 18.81
C PRO A 84 8.88 -1.95 18.88
N ALA A 85 8.22 -2.78 18.05
CA ALA A 85 6.78 -2.99 18.15
C ALA A 85 6.45 -3.64 19.49
N ILE A 86 5.45 -3.11 20.18
CA ILE A 86 4.94 -3.64 21.44
C ILE A 86 4.01 -4.82 21.12
N VAL A 87 4.29 -6.00 21.70
CA VAL A 87 3.55 -7.24 21.43
C VAL A 87 2.71 -7.70 22.63
N ASN A 88 3.23 -7.55 23.85
CA ASN A 88 2.64 -8.13 25.07
C ASN A 88 2.10 -7.06 26.04
N SER A 89 2.02 -5.80 25.62
CA SER A 89 1.52 -4.70 26.43
C SER A 89 0.81 -3.67 25.56
N SER A 90 0.22 -2.67 26.19
CA SER A 90 -0.54 -1.62 25.52
C SER A 90 0.34 -0.44 25.10
N TYR A 91 0.00 0.19 23.98
CA TYR A 91 0.58 1.46 23.58
C TYR A 91 0.01 2.61 24.42
N ARG A 92 0.82 3.64 24.72
CA ARG A 92 0.41 4.77 25.56
C ARG A 92 -0.59 5.69 24.87
N SER A 93 -0.42 5.89 23.58
CA SER A 93 -1.27 6.74 22.76
C SER A 93 -1.32 6.25 21.32
N VAL A 94 -2.30 6.76 20.58
CA VAL A 94 -2.43 6.54 19.14
C VAL A 94 -1.20 7.02 18.39
N ASP A 95 -0.67 8.19 18.73
CA ASP A 95 0.53 8.72 18.08
C ASP A 95 1.75 7.81 18.32
N ASP A 96 1.84 7.20 19.50
CA ASP A 96 2.92 6.28 19.84
C ASP A 96 2.89 5.01 18.97
N TYR A 97 1.69 4.46 18.78
CA TYR A 97 1.42 3.34 17.88
C TYR A 97 1.73 3.71 16.42
N LEU A 98 1.16 4.83 15.94
CA LEU A 98 1.30 5.25 14.54
C LEU A 98 2.74 5.58 14.17
N ASP A 99 3.48 6.31 15.02
CA ASP A 99 4.89 6.62 14.79
C ASP A 99 5.74 5.35 14.76
N THR A 100 5.55 4.45 15.73
CA THR A 100 6.29 3.18 15.81
C THR A 100 6.08 2.35 14.53
N HIS A 101 4.83 2.13 14.14
CA HIS A 101 4.51 1.36 12.95
C HIS A 101 4.90 2.07 11.65
N PHE A 102 4.77 3.39 11.56
CA PHE A 102 5.21 4.17 10.40
C PHE A 102 6.72 4.01 10.20
N ARG A 103 7.54 4.22 11.24
CA ARG A 103 9.00 4.16 11.13
C ARG A 103 9.48 2.73 10.84
N LEU A 104 8.88 1.73 11.46
CA LEU A 104 9.21 0.32 11.21
C LEU A 104 8.88 -0.07 9.76
N LEU A 105 7.67 0.22 9.27
CA LEU A 105 7.28 -0.08 7.89
C LEU A 105 8.13 0.70 6.88
N ARG A 106 8.46 1.95 7.19
CA ARG A 106 9.33 2.78 6.36
C ARG A 106 10.74 2.21 6.28
N GLU A 107 11.32 1.80 7.41
CA GLU A 107 12.65 1.19 7.40
C GLU A 107 12.66 -0.17 6.70
N ASP A 108 11.61 -0.98 6.86
CA ASP A 108 11.51 -2.31 6.23
C ASP A 108 11.71 -2.27 4.71
N PHE A 109 11.24 -1.20 4.03
CA PHE A 109 11.49 -1.03 2.59
C PHE A 109 12.76 -0.24 2.25
N ILE A 110 13.21 0.68 3.13
CA ILE A 110 14.41 1.51 2.87
C ILE A 110 15.70 0.73 3.12
N ALA A 111 15.75 -0.10 4.17
CA ALA A 111 16.96 -0.81 4.58
C ALA A 111 17.55 -1.71 3.47
N PRO A 112 16.75 -2.50 2.72
CA PRO A 112 17.25 -3.26 1.56
C PRO A 112 17.85 -2.35 0.49
N LEU A 113 17.18 -1.24 0.17
CA LEU A 113 17.63 -0.29 -0.85
C LEU A 113 18.95 0.40 -0.43
N ARG A 114 19.04 0.86 0.83
CA ARG A 114 20.24 1.47 1.42
C ARG A 114 21.42 0.50 1.37
N SER A 115 21.21 -0.72 1.87
CA SER A 115 22.24 -1.77 1.94
C SER A 115 22.74 -2.15 0.56
N GLY A 116 21.83 -2.31 -0.41
CA GLY A 116 22.19 -2.61 -1.79
C GLY A 116 23.02 -1.50 -2.46
N ILE A 117 22.65 -0.23 -2.25
CA ILE A 117 23.42 0.90 -2.81
C ILE A 117 24.81 0.99 -2.18
N GLN A 118 24.92 0.79 -0.86
CA GLN A 118 26.20 0.78 -0.17
C GLN A 118 27.11 -0.36 -0.66
N GLN A 119 26.55 -1.55 -0.86
CA GLN A 119 27.26 -2.70 -1.40
C GLN A 119 27.73 -2.43 -2.84
N TYR A 120 26.89 -1.84 -3.68
CA TYR A 120 27.27 -1.41 -5.03
C TYR A 120 28.46 -0.44 -5.02
N LYS A 121 28.41 0.60 -4.18
CA LYS A 121 29.52 1.57 -4.03
C LYS A 121 30.81 0.88 -3.62
N LYS A 122 30.76 -0.02 -2.64
CA LYS A 122 31.92 -0.79 -2.18
C LYS A 122 32.55 -1.65 -3.28
N PHE A 123 31.73 -2.34 -4.07
CA PHE A 123 32.23 -3.15 -5.19
C PHE A 123 32.90 -2.31 -6.28
N LYS A 124 32.40 -1.10 -6.52
CA LYS A 124 33.02 -0.18 -7.47
C LYS A 124 34.38 0.31 -6.96
N THR A 125 34.51 0.66 -5.69
CA THR A 125 35.78 1.11 -5.10
C THR A 125 36.84 0.02 -5.04
N GLU A 126 36.44 -1.24 -4.83
CA GLU A 126 37.36 -2.38 -4.72
C GLU A 126 37.82 -2.94 -6.08
N ASN A 127 37.42 -2.34 -7.21
CA ASN A 127 37.70 -2.82 -8.58
C ASN A 127 37.40 -4.32 -8.81
N LYS A 128 36.54 -4.91 -7.98
CA LYS A 128 36.06 -6.27 -8.17
C LYS A 128 35.10 -6.26 -9.36
N HIS A 129 35.63 -6.54 -10.55
CA HIS A 129 34.83 -6.64 -11.78
C HIS A 129 33.62 -7.56 -11.57
N HIS A 130 32.43 -6.96 -11.45
CA HIS A 130 31.13 -7.51 -11.87
C HIS A 130 30.87 -8.99 -11.57
N ARG A 131 31.05 -9.46 -10.33
CA ARG A 131 30.61 -10.82 -9.93
C ARG A 131 29.88 -10.93 -8.59
N GLY A 132 29.86 -9.88 -7.77
CA GLY A 132 28.99 -9.85 -6.60
C GLY A 132 27.57 -9.52 -7.03
N ARG A 133 26.66 -10.49 -6.96
CA ARG A 133 25.22 -10.19 -6.91
C ARG A 133 25.03 -9.18 -5.79
N VAL A 134 24.52 -7.99 -6.11
CA VAL A 134 24.08 -7.08 -5.06
C VAL A 134 22.80 -7.69 -4.52
N ASP A 135 22.84 -8.11 -3.27
CA ASP A 135 21.69 -8.74 -2.66
C ASP A 135 20.57 -7.70 -2.54
N GLU A 136 19.34 -8.12 -2.80
CA GLU A 136 18.12 -7.28 -2.66
C GLU A 136 18.03 -6.04 -3.58
N LEU A 137 19.00 -5.82 -4.47
CA LEU A 137 19.00 -4.73 -5.44
C LEU A 137 19.17 -5.23 -6.87
N ARG A 138 18.35 -4.71 -7.79
CA ARG A 138 18.46 -5.01 -9.22
C ARG A 138 19.02 -3.80 -9.94
N LEU A 139 20.15 -4.00 -10.61
CA LEU A 139 20.85 -2.94 -11.32
C LEU A 139 20.61 -3.01 -12.82
N TYR A 140 20.42 -1.84 -13.41
CA TYR A 140 20.21 -1.60 -14.82
C TYR A 140 21.21 -0.54 -15.27
N PHE A 141 21.90 -0.83 -16.36
CA PHE A 141 22.98 0.02 -16.87
C PHE A 141 22.56 0.66 -18.20
N ASN A 142 23.21 1.77 -18.53
CA ASN A 142 22.97 2.51 -19.77
C ASN A 142 21.51 2.96 -19.94
N VAL A 143 20.90 3.42 -18.84
CA VAL A 143 19.51 3.91 -18.85
C VAL A 143 19.47 5.35 -19.36
N LYS A 144 18.53 5.65 -20.27
CA LYS A 144 18.38 6.98 -20.88
C LYS A 144 16.92 7.40 -20.90
N PHE A 145 16.68 8.69 -20.67
CA PHE A 145 15.38 9.31 -20.94
C PHE A 145 15.22 9.47 -22.45
N VAL A 146 14.08 9.02 -22.98
CA VAL A 146 13.77 9.04 -24.41
C VAL A 146 12.77 10.16 -24.69
N GLU A 147 11.61 10.07 -24.06
CA GLU A 147 10.48 10.95 -24.33
C GLU A 147 9.71 11.24 -23.04
N TYR A 148 8.97 12.34 -23.02
CA TYR A 148 7.98 12.63 -22.00
C TYR A 148 6.57 12.57 -22.59
N ASP A 149 5.79 11.61 -22.12
CA ASP A 149 4.36 11.50 -22.42
C ASP A 149 3.60 12.51 -21.54
N ILE A 150 3.30 13.65 -22.14
CA ILE A 150 2.59 14.76 -21.49
C ILE A 150 1.16 14.38 -21.12
N LEU A 151 0.52 13.51 -21.90
CA LEU A 151 -0.87 13.10 -21.65
C LEU A 151 -1.01 12.26 -20.40
N GLN A 152 0.00 11.43 -20.12
CA GLN A 152 0.04 10.60 -18.90
C GLN A 152 0.88 11.21 -17.77
N GLY A 153 1.66 12.26 -18.06
CA GLY A 153 2.65 12.80 -17.15
C GLY A 153 3.70 11.75 -16.79
N THR A 154 4.21 11.01 -17.78
CA THR A 154 5.19 9.93 -17.60
C THR A 154 6.40 10.08 -18.51
N HIS A 155 7.53 9.52 -18.11
CA HIS A 155 8.74 9.48 -18.90
C HIS A 155 8.92 8.09 -19.52
N LEU A 156 9.13 8.05 -20.83
CA LEU A 156 9.62 6.88 -21.50
C LEU A 156 11.14 6.80 -21.30
N ILE A 157 11.61 5.70 -20.73
CA ILE A 157 13.03 5.42 -20.59
C ILE A 157 13.42 4.18 -21.37
N HIS A 158 14.64 4.18 -21.88
CA HIS A 158 15.29 3.03 -22.50
C HIS A 158 16.30 2.42 -21.53
N ILE A 159 16.28 1.10 -21.43
CA ILE A 159 17.14 0.28 -20.56
C ILE A 159 17.90 -0.72 -21.44
N SER A 160 19.21 -0.82 -21.28
CA SER A 160 19.99 -1.86 -21.97
C SER A 160 19.63 -3.25 -21.46
N THR A 161 19.19 -4.13 -22.38
CA THR A 161 18.79 -5.51 -22.10
C THR A 161 19.93 -6.52 -22.32
N GLU A 162 21.13 -6.06 -22.69
CA GLU A 162 22.28 -6.93 -23.02
C GLU A 162 22.63 -7.92 -21.91
N ARG A 163 22.53 -7.47 -20.65
CA ARG A 163 22.82 -8.25 -19.44
C ARG A 163 21.59 -9.01 -18.91
N LEU A 164 20.46 -8.93 -19.59
CA LEU A 164 19.15 -9.40 -19.14
C LEU A 164 18.51 -10.41 -20.10
N LYS A 165 19.28 -10.98 -21.03
CA LYS A 165 18.79 -11.94 -22.06
C LYS A 165 18.12 -13.19 -21.49
N ASN A 166 18.49 -13.60 -20.27
CA ASN A 166 17.91 -14.78 -19.61
C ASN A 166 16.66 -14.44 -18.78
N VAL A 167 16.21 -13.19 -18.77
CA VAL A 167 15.03 -12.77 -17.99
C VAL A 167 13.77 -13.01 -18.81
N VAL A 168 12.93 -13.91 -18.34
CA VAL A 168 11.58 -14.10 -18.90
C VAL A 168 10.66 -13.00 -18.35
N TRP A 169 10.48 -11.93 -19.13
CA TRP A 169 9.80 -10.70 -18.68
C TRP A 169 8.33 -10.90 -18.28
N GLU A 170 7.63 -11.85 -18.90
CA GLU A 170 6.22 -12.16 -18.58
C GLU A 170 6.02 -12.60 -17.13
N ASN A 171 6.91 -13.46 -16.63
CA ASN A 171 6.84 -14.01 -15.27
C ASN A 171 7.74 -13.26 -14.27
N SER A 172 8.49 -12.26 -14.76
CA SER A 172 9.46 -11.53 -13.95
C SER A 172 8.77 -10.54 -13.01
N LYS A 173 9.22 -10.56 -11.73
CA LYS A 173 8.87 -9.54 -10.73
C LYS A 173 9.70 -8.25 -10.90
N ARG A 174 10.47 -8.11 -11.98
CA ARG A 174 11.27 -6.93 -12.29
C ARG A 174 10.43 -5.82 -12.89
N LEU A 175 10.70 -4.59 -12.48
CA LEU A 175 10.13 -3.36 -13.03
C LEU A 175 8.58 -3.44 -13.05
N MET A 176 7.96 -4.05 -12.04
CA MET A 176 6.50 -4.11 -11.96
C MET A 176 5.91 -2.71 -11.75
N HIS A 177 4.68 -2.47 -12.18
CA HIS A 177 3.95 -1.24 -11.85
C HIS A 177 4.04 -0.95 -10.35
N GLY A 178 4.52 0.24 -9.97
CA GLY A 178 4.67 0.63 -8.58
C GLY A 178 6.04 0.30 -7.96
N SER A 179 6.97 -0.28 -8.74
CA SER A 179 8.35 -0.51 -8.27
C SER A 179 9.10 0.81 -8.18
N LEU A 180 9.81 1.02 -7.07
CA LEU A 180 10.64 2.20 -6.86
C LEU A 180 11.99 2.03 -7.56
N LEU A 181 12.37 3.07 -8.27
CA LEU A 181 13.59 3.20 -9.05
C LEU A 181 14.41 4.37 -8.51
N CYS A 182 15.71 4.16 -8.44
CA CYS A 182 16.70 5.16 -8.08
C CYS A 182 17.66 5.30 -9.26
N LEU A 183 17.67 6.44 -9.93
CA LEU A 183 18.50 6.71 -11.11
C LEU A 183 19.64 7.64 -10.72
N SER A 184 20.87 7.29 -11.08
CA SER A 184 22.06 8.06 -10.72
C SER A 184 23.03 8.20 -11.88
N LYS A 185 23.71 9.35 -11.94
CA LYS A 185 24.87 9.60 -12.84
C LYS A 185 26.23 9.45 -12.14
N ASP A 186 26.25 9.50 -10.82
CA ASP A 186 27.46 9.66 -9.99
C ASP A 186 27.56 8.57 -8.90
N ASP A 187 27.24 7.32 -9.28
CA ASP A 187 27.27 6.15 -8.40
C ASP A 187 26.43 6.26 -7.13
N PHE A 188 25.29 6.93 -7.21
CA PHE A 188 24.32 7.19 -6.16
C PHE A 188 24.86 8.17 -5.11
N SER A 189 25.72 9.12 -5.51
CA SER A 189 26.06 10.26 -4.66
C SER A 189 24.93 11.29 -4.69
N SER A 190 24.25 11.39 -5.84
CA SER A 190 22.95 11.99 -6.06
C SER A 190 22.06 11.02 -6.83
N PHE A 191 20.74 11.18 -6.72
CA PHE A 191 19.82 10.30 -7.44
C PHE A 191 18.46 10.96 -7.68
N ILE A 192 17.77 10.42 -8.68
CA ILE A 192 16.40 10.73 -9.05
C ILE A 192 15.54 9.54 -8.65
N LEU A 193 14.45 9.80 -7.93
CA LEU A 193 13.47 8.77 -7.61
C LEU A 193 12.37 8.74 -8.65
N ALA A 194 12.01 7.54 -9.06
CA ALA A 194 10.91 7.31 -9.96
C ALA A 194 10.16 6.04 -9.62
N THR A 195 8.91 5.95 -10.05
CA THR A 195 8.07 4.77 -9.89
C THR A 195 7.68 4.26 -11.28
N VAL A 196 7.71 2.94 -11.48
CA VAL A 196 7.26 2.35 -12.76
C VAL A 196 5.75 2.54 -12.90
N VAL A 197 5.31 3.14 -14.01
CA VAL A 197 3.88 3.32 -14.33
C VAL A 197 3.40 2.25 -15.30
N LYS A 198 4.18 1.94 -16.33
CA LYS A 198 3.79 0.91 -17.30
C LYS A 198 5.00 0.12 -17.75
N ARG A 199 4.89 -1.20 -17.63
CA ARG A 199 5.82 -2.17 -18.20
C ARG A 199 5.06 -3.11 -19.12
N ASP A 200 5.29 -2.97 -20.41
CA ASP A 200 4.86 -3.97 -21.39
C ASP A 200 6.00 -4.98 -21.58
N SER A 201 5.72 -6.27 -21.39
CA SER A 201 6.75 -7.31 -21.50
C SER A 201 7.35 -7.39 -22.91
N GLN A 202 6.53 -7.21 -23.95
CA GLN A 202 6.97 -7.34 -25.34
C GLN A 202 7.80 -6.14 -25.79
N LEU A 203 7.38 -4.93 -25.44
CA LEU A 203 8.16 -3.71 -25.74
C LEU A 203 9.47 -3.68 -24.95
N LEU A 204 9.46 -4.12 -23.69
CA LEU A 204 10.69 -4.20 -22.90
C LEU A 204 11.68 -5.23 -23.47
N GLU A 205 11.19 -6.36 -23.97
CA GLU A 205 12.06 -7.38 -24.57
C GLU A 205 12.64 -6.94 -25.91
N LYS A 206 11.83 -6.32 -26.77
CA LYS A 206 12.24 -5.91 -28.13
C LYS A 206 13.01 -4.59 -28.17
N GLU A 207 12.53 -3.59 -27.42
CA GLU A 207 13.01 -2.20 -27.51
C GLU A 207 13.70 -1.73 -26.23
N GLY A 208 13.57 -2.46 -25.11
CA GLY A 208 14.16 -2.04 -23.84
C GLY A 208 13.43 -0.89 -23.16
N THR A 209 12.16 -0.61 -23.52
CA THR A 209 11.45 0.60 -23.09
C THR A 209 10.42 0.36 -21.98
N ILE A 210 10.32 1.30 -21.03
CA ILE A 210 9.27 1.33 -20.00
C ILE A 210 8.84 2.78 -19.69
N HIS A 211 7.62 2.94 -19.14
CA HIS A 211 7.16 4.24 -18.62
C HIS A 211 7.36 4.33 -17.11
N ILE A 212 7.94 5.45 -16.68
CA ILE A 212 8.16 5.78 -15.28
C ILE A 212 7.56 7.15 -14.95
N ARG A 213 7.28 7.40 -13.67
CA ARG A 213 6.94 8.73 -13.15
C ARG A 213 8.02 9.14 -12.17
N VAL A 214 8.65 10.29 -12.43
CA VAL A 214 9.63 10.86 -11.50
C VAL A 214 8.88 11.49 -10.32
N GLU A 215 9.32 11.23 -9.08
CA GLU A 215 8.64 11.72 -7.88
C GLU A 215 8.91 13.22 -7.62
N ASP A 216 10.10 13.72 -7.95
CA ASP A 216 10.45 15.15 -7.86
C ASP A 216 10.66 15.77 -9.24
N LEU A 217 9.71 16.59 -9.68
CA LEU A 217 9.70 17.22 -11.01
C LEU A 217 10.55 18.49 -11.11
N LYS A 218 11.22 18.92 -10.03
CA LYS A 218 11.90 20.23 -9.97
C LYS A 218 13.02 20.41 -11.01
N ASP A 219 13.56 19.34 -11.60
CA ASP A 219 14.73 19.39 -12.48
C ASP A 219 14.56 18.69 -13.85
N PHE A 220 13.33 18.59 -14.39
CA PHE A 220 13.04 17.85 -15.64
C PHE A 220 13.92 18.22 -16.86
N LYS A 221 14.35 19.48 -16.99
CA LYS A 221 15.13 19.95 -18.15
C LYS A 221 16.59 19.45 -18.20
N LYS A 222 17.11 18.79 -17.14
CA LYS A 222 18.52 18.37 -17.00
C LYS A 222 18.84 16.93 -17.45
N TYR A 223 17.85 16.17 -17.92
CA TYR A 223 18.01 14.73 -18.12
C TYR A 223 18.18 14.30 -19.57
N ASN A 224 17.94 15.20 -20.54
CA ASN A 224 18.13 14.90 -21.96
C ASN A 224 19.61 14.64 -22.26
N SER A 225 19.87 13.57 -23.03
CA SER A 225 21.18 13.13 -23.52
C SER A 225 22.11 12.44 -22.50
N GLU A 226 21.64 12.17 -21.29
CA GLU A 226 22.48 11.64 -20.21
C GLU A 226 22.27 10.15 -20.00
N THR A 227 23.30 9.47 -19.46
CA THR A 227 23.25 8.04 -19.20
C THR A 227 23.29 7.78 -17.70
N PHE A 228 22.38 6.93 -17.23
CA PHE A 228 22.20 6.63 -15.82
C PHE A 228 22.46 5.15 -15.50
N VAL A 229 22.89 4.91 -14.28
CA VAL A 229 22.74 3.61 -13.61
C VAL A 229 21.44 3.68 -12.80
N MET A 230 20.58 2.69 -12.98
CA MET A 230 19.30 2.62 -12.28
C MET A 230 19.28 1.40 -11.36
N ALA A 231 18.88 1.63 -10.12
CA ALA A 231 18.65 0.60 -9.14
C ALA A 231 17.15 0.45 -8.86
N GLU A 232 16.65 -0.78 -8.90
CA GLU A 232 15.29 -1.15 -8.51
C GLU A 232 15.34 -1.87 -7.16
N SER A 233 14.50 -1.44 -6.23
CA SER A 233 14.29 -2.15 -4.96
C SER A 233 13.59 -3.49 -5.21
N CYS A 234 14.03 -4.57 -4.54
CA CYS A 234 13.31 -5.84 -4.58
C CYS A 234 12.00 -5.82 -3.77
N VAL A 235 11.81 -4.82 -2.92
CA VAL A 235 10.60 -4.62 -2.11
C VAL A 235 9.54 -3.89 -2.93
N TYR A 236 8.28 -4.33 -2.82
CA TYR A 236 7.18 -3.75 -3.59
C TYR A 236 6.68 -2.43 -2.97
N PHE A 237 7.29 -1.32 -3.39
CA PHE A 237 7.11 0.02 -2.81
C PHE A 237 5.66 0.53 -2.80
N GLU A 238 4.86 0.28 -3.83
CA GLU A 238 3.49 0.79 -3.93
C GLU A 238 2.61 0.42 -2.72
N VAL A 239 2.81 -0.78 -2.14
CA VAL A 239 2.06 -1.20 -0.95
C VAL A 239 2.45 -0.33 0.25
N TYR A 240 3.76 -0.17 0.49
CA TYR A 240 4.25 0.68 1.58
C TYR A 240 3.82 2.14 1.39
N ARG A 241 3.92 2.67 0.17
CA ARG A 241 3.53 4.05 -0.14
C ARG A 241 2.10 4.35 0.28
N ASN A 242 1.17 3.45 -0.05
CA ASN A 242 -0.25 3.63 0.27
C ASN A 242 -0.51 3.48 1.77
N VAL A 243 0.10 2.49 2.43
CA VAL A 243 -0.04 2.28 3.88
C VAL A 243 0.55 3.45 4.68
N LEU A 244 1.77 3.87 4.36
CA LEU A 244 2.46 4.97 5.05
C LEU A 244 1.67 6.28 4.95
N ARG A 245 1.08 6.59 3.78
CA ARG A 245 0.22 7.77 3.61
C ARG A 245 -1.02 7.73 4.48
N VAL A 246 -1.65 6.57 4.59
CA VAL A 246 -2.83 6.38 5.43
C VAL A 246 -2.45 6.56 6.91
N LEU A 247 -1.33 5.98 7.35
CA LEU A 247 -0.83 6.15 8.72
C LEU A 247 -0.56 7.62 9.05
N GLN A 248 0.00 8.41 8.11
CA GLN A 248 0.24 9.85 8.31
C GLN A 248 -1.06 10.66 8.46
N GLN A 249 -2.17 10.18 7.89
CA GLN A 249 -3.45 10.89 7.89
C GLN A 249 -4.30 10.60 9.14
N PHE A 250 -4.08 9.48 9.82
CA PHE A 250 -4.83 9.15 11.02
C PHE A 250 -4.54 10.14 12.16
N LYS A 251 -5.61 10.54 12.85
CA LYS A 251 -5.58 11.29 14.10
C LYS A 251 -6.03 10.38 15.23
N ALA A 252 -5.72 10.77 16.47
CA ALA A 252 -6.11 10.01 17.65
C ALA A 252 -7.62 9.76 17.69
N GLU A 253 -8.42 10.78 17.34
CA GLU A 253 -9.88 10.73 17.44
C GLU A 253 -10.55 9.95 16.29
N THR A 254 -9.82 9.71 15.20
CA THR A 254 -10.38 9.09 13.98
C THR A 254 -9.92 7.66 13.78
N LEU A 255 -9.03 7.13 14.63
CA LEU A 255 -8.51 5.78 14.48
C LEU A 255 -9.60 4.74 14.79
N PRO A 256 -10.03 3.92 13.82
CA PRO A 256 -11.01 2.88 14.07
C PRO A 256 -10.45 1.83 15.03
N MET A 257 -11.29 1.37 15.95
CA MET A 257 -10.94 0.31 16.89
C MET A 257 -9.73 0.64 17.77
N GLU A 258 -9.54 1.92 18.13
CA GLU A 258 -8.41 2.40 18.95
C GLU A 258 -8.07 1.47 20.12
N GLU A 259 -9.06 1.09 20.91
CA GLU A 259 -8.87 0.25 22.10
C GLU A 259 -8.19 -1.09 21.75
N ILE A 260 -8.63 -1.72 20.66
CA ILE A 260 -8.08 -2.99 20.17
C ILE A 260 -6.66 -2.76 19.63
N VAL A 261 -6.47 -1.70 18.84
CA VAL A 261 -5.19 -1.39 18.19
C VAL A 261 -4.11 -1.04 19.22
N LEU A 262 -4.47 -0.32 20.28
CA LEU A 262 -3.57 0.02 21.38
C LEU A 262 -3.35 -1.14 22.35
N GLY A 263 -4.00 -2.28 22.17
CA GLY A 263 -3.91 -3.41 23.11
C GLY A 263 -4.53 -3.10 24.47
N LYS A 264 -5.53 -2.20 24.53
CA LYS A 264 -6.38 -1.99 25.71
C LYS A 264 -7.41 -3.14 25.78
N GLU A 265 -7.92 -3.41 26.97
CA GLU A 265 -8.88 -4.51 27.19
C GLU A 265 -10.20 -4.23 26.43
N ALA A 266 -10.40 -4.96 25.33
CA ALA A 266 -11.57 -4.83 24.45
C ALA A 266 -12.45 -6.10 24.43
N GLN A 267 -12.11 -7.11 25.25
CA GLN A 267 -12.86 -8.36 25.31
C GLN A 267 -14.31 -8.11 25.75
N GLY A 268 -15.25 -8.73 25.05
CA GLY A 268 -16.68 -8.69 25.38
C GLY A 268 -17.45 -7.48 24.84
N LYS A 269 -16.81 -6.56 24.11
CA LYS A 269 -17.54 -5.43 23.47
C LYS A 269 -18.28 -5.89 22.21
N LEU A 270 -19.59 -5.64 22.21
CA LEU A 270 -20.46 -5.90 21.05
C LEU A 270 -20.15 -4.94 19.90
N PRO A 271 -20.39 -5.33 18.64
CA PRO A 271 -20.50 -4.40 17.53
C PRO A 271 -21.48 -3.28 17.86
N LEU A 272 -21.14 -2.04 17.46
CA LEU A 272 -21.90 -0.84 17.80
C LEU A 272 -23.39 -0.96 17.41
N TYR A 273 -23.69 -1.63 16.30
CA TYR A 273 -25.08 -1.85 15.88
C TYR A 273 -25.85 -2.82 16.80
N LEU A 274 -25.19 -3.80 17.42
CA LEU A 274 -25.80 -4.70 18.40
C LEU A 274 -25.91 -4.04 19.77
N ASP A 275 -24.90 -3.27 20.15
CA ASP A 275 -24.87 -2.56 21.44
C ASP A 275 -26.05 -1.57 21.53
N ASN A 276 -26.24 -0.76 20.49
CA ASN A 276 -27.37 0.18 20.40
C ASN A 276 -28.73 -0.53 20.50
N LEU A 277 -28.91 -1.67 19.82
CA LEU A 277 -30.17 -2.42 19.88
C LEU A 277 -30.45 -2.96 21.28
N LYS A 278 -29.40 -3.41 21.97
CA LYS A 278 -29.48 -3.90 23.34
C LYS A 278 -29.82 -2.77 24.32
N GLU A 279 -29.22 -1.59 24.17
CA GLU A 279 -29.54 -0.39 24.96
C GLU A 279 -30.99 0.07 24.74
N GLU A 280 -31.49 -0.03 23.51
CA GLU A 280 -32.88 0.27 23.15
C GLU A 280 -33.89 -0.81 23.61
N GLY A 281 -33.42 -1.91 24.20
CA GLY A 281 -34.28 -3.03 24.65
C GLY A 281 -34.94 -3.80 23.50
N LYS A 282 -34.39 -3.73 22.28
CA LYS A 282 -34.93 -4.42 21.09
C LYS A 282 -34.37 -5.84 21.00
N GLU A 283 -35.21 -6.78 20.56
CA GLU A 283 -34.76 -8.15 20.30
C GLU A 283 -33.71 -8.19 19.17
N VAL A 284 -32.62 -8.93 19.39
CA VAL A 284 -31.55 -9.16 18.42
C VAL A 284 -31.80 -10.49 17.69
N GLY A 285 -32.86 -10.48 16.89
CA GLY A 285 -33.32 -11.64 16.14
C GLY A 285 -32.63 -11.80 14.78
N TYR A 286 -31.79 -12.82 14.62
CA TYR A 286 -31.17 -13.16 13.33
C TYR A 286 -31.99 -14.22 12.59
N ASN A 287 -32.25 -13.99 11.31
CA ASN A 287 -32.71 -15.01 10.40
C ASN A 287 -31.51 -15.80 9.85
N LEU A 288 -31.40 -17.07 10.26
CA LEU A 288 -30.37 -18.03 9.87
C LEU A 288 -30.92 -19.14 8.94
N SER A 289 -32.16 -19.06 8.47
CA SER A 289 -32.77 -20.12 7.66
C SER A 289 -31.98 -20.41 6.39
N MET A 290 -31.38 -19.38 5.78
CA MET A 290 -30.56 -19.48 4.58
C MET A 290 -29.24 -20.24 4.80
N LEU A 291 -28.84 -20.48 6.05
CA LEU A 291 -27.63 -21.23 6.37
C LEU A 291 -27.84 -22.75 6.34
N SER A 292 -29.08 -23.22 6.56
CA SER A 292 -29.43 -24.63 6.57
C SER A 292 -30.06 -25.05 5.23
N THR A 293 -30.03 -26.35 4.94
CA THR A 293 -30.77 -26.95 3.82
C THR A 293 -32.21 -27.30 4.21
N SER A 294 -32.54 -27.30 5.51
CA SER A 294 -33.88 -27.58 6.02
C SER A 294 -34.63 -26.29 6.35
N ASP A 295 -35.90 -26.18 5.94
CA ASP A 295 -36.77 -25.06 6.33
C ASP A 295 -37.28 -25.31 7.76
N ASP A 296 -36.56 -24.77 8.74
CA ASP A 296 -36.92 -24.80 10.16
C ASP A 296 -37.35 -23.40 10.60
N ALA A 297 -38.58 -23.28 11.10
CA ALA A 297 -39.14 -22.03 11.60
C ALA A 297 -38.31 -21.43 12.76
N LEU A 298 -37.62 -22.27 13.54
CA LEU A 298 -36.75 -21.84 14.63
C LEU A 298 -35.54 -21.04 14.14
N LEU A 299 -35.16 -21.17 12.86
CA LEU A 299 -34.06 -20.42 12.27
C LEU A 299 -34.45 -19.00 11.84
N ARG A 300 -35.74 -18.62 11.85
CA ARG A 300 -36.19 -17.33 11.33
C ARG A 300 -35.96 -16.16 12.29
N ASN A 301 -35.88 -16.45 13.60
CA ASN A 301 -35.67 -15.46 14.64
C ASN A 301 -34.82 -16.06 15.78
N VAL A 302 -33.49 -16.04 15.62
CA VAL A 302 -32.53 -16.62 16.56
C VAL A 302 -31.84 -15.50 17.33
N ASP A 303 -31.88 -15.57 18.67
CA ASP A 303 -31.07 -14.70 19.52
C ASP A 303 -29.59 -15.07 19.37
N ILE A 304 -28.85 -14.23 18.64
CA ILE A 304 -27.45 -14.50 18.31
C ILE A 304 -26.52 -14.39 19.53
N LEU A 305 -26.93 -13.65 20.58
CA LEU A 305 -26.16 -13.51 21.81
C LEU A 305 -26.18 -14.80 22.63
N ARG A 306 -27.26 -15.59 22.49
CA ARG A 306 -27.46 -16.89 23.14
C ARG A 306 -27.44 -18.06 22.16
N LEU A 307 -26.76 -17.90 21.02
CA LEU A 307 -26.81 -18.85 19.89
C LEU A 307 -26.67 -20.32 20.29
N GLU A 308 -25.70 -20.64 21.16
CA GLU A 308 -25.42 -22.02 21.59
C GLU A 308 -26.45 -22.59 22.58
N GLU A 309 -27.22 -21.73 23.25
CA GLU A 309 -28.32 -22.14 24.14
C GLU A 309 -29.60 -22.43 23.34
N VAL A 310 -29.80 -21.70 22.25
CA VAL A 310 -31.05 -21.73 21.47
C VAL A 310 -30.97 -22.63 20.23
N LEU A 311 -29.77 -22.94 19.72
CA LEU A 311 -29.59 -23.68 18.48
C LEU A 311 -28.46 -24.71 18.54
N SER A 312 -28.77 -25.97 18.23
CA SER A 312 -27.75 -27.03 18.17
C SER A 312 -26.93 -26.96 16.86
N PRO A 313 -25.64 -27.33 16.87
CA PRO A 313 -24.77 -27.31 15.68
C PRO A 313 -25.33 -28.10 14.49
N GLU A 314 -25.97 -29.23 14.75
CA GLU A 314 -26.47 -30.15 13.74
C GLU A 314 -27.56 -29.53 12.87
N LYS A 315 -28.35 -28.59 13.40
CA LYS A 315 -29.40 -27.87 12.64
C LYS A 315 -28.84 -27.02 11.50
N LEU A 316 -27.61 -26.55 11.63
CA LEU A 316 -26.89 -25.82 10.59
C LEU A 316 -25.89 -26.70 9.83
N GLY A 317 -25.80 -27.98 10.18
CA GLY A 317 -24.78 -28.90 9.65
C GLY A 317 -23.36 -28.50 10.07
N PHE A 318 -23.21 -27.86 11.24
CA PHE A 318 -21.93 -27.38 11.76
C PHE A 318 -21.40 -28.32 12.84
N ASP A 319 -20.08 -28.36 12.98
CA ASP A 319 -19.47 -28.83 14.22
C ASP A 319 -19.47 -27.74 15.31
N ARG A 320 -19.11 -28.11 16.55
CA ARG A 320 -19.06 -27.17 17.69
C ARG A 320 -18.12 -25.99 17.44
N SER A 321 -16.98 -26.21 16.79
CA SER A 321 -15.99 -25.17 16.53
C SER A 321 -16.48 -24.16 15.48
N GLN A 322 -17.21 -24.64 14.46
CA GLN A 322 -17.85 -23.83 13.43
C GLN A 322 -19.02 -23.02 14.00
N MET A 323 -19.83 -23.62 14.87
CA MET A 323 -20.90 -22.90 15.59
C MET A 323 -20.31 -21.77 16.44
N GLN A 324 -19.25 -22.04 17.20
CA GLN A 324 -18.55 -21.01 17.98
C GLN A 324 -17.93 -19.93 17.09
N ALA A 325 -17.34 -20.31 15.94
CA ALA A 325 -16.81 -19.36 14.98
C ALA A 325 -17.90 -18.43 14.40
N LEU A 326 -19.10 -18.97 14.10
CA LEU A 326 -20.25 -18.19 13.67
C LEU A 326 -20.68 -17.18 14.77
N LYS A 327 -20.84 -17.66 16.01
CA LYS A 327 -21.21 -16.84 17.17
C LYS A 327 -20.24 -15.67 17.34
N VAL A 328 -18.94 -15.96 17.41
CA VAL A 328 -17.90 -14.95 17.64
C VAL A 328 -17.84 -13.95 16.47
N ALA A 329 -17.94 -14.42 15.21
CA ALA A 329 -17.95 -13.54 14.05
C ALA A 329 -19.13 -12.56 14.01
N LEU A 330 -20.30 -12.98 14.50
CA LEU A 330 -21.51 -12.16 14.47
C LEU A 330 -21.67 -11.27 15.72
N THR A 331 -21.01 -11.60 16.83
CA THR A 331 -21.21 -10.92 18.13
C THR A 331 -20.02 -10.11 18.64
N GLN A 332 -18.84 -10.23 18.03
CA GLN A 332 -17.63 -9.52 18.48
C GLN A 332 -17.19 -8.44 17.49
N ARG A 333 -16.62 -7.34 17.99
CA ARG A 333 -16.00 -6.29 17.17
C ARG A 333 -14.76 -6.76 16.41
N LEU A 334 -14.02 -7.70 17.00
CA LEU A 334 -12.89 -8.39 16.38
C LEU A 334 -13.01 -9.88 16.67
N ALA A 335 -12.99 -10.69 15.61
CA ALA A 335 -13.01 -12.14 15.68
C ALA A 335 -11.74 -12.71 15.04
N ILE A 336 -11.00 -13.54 15.78
CA ILE A 336 -9.87 -14.30 15.25
C ILE A 336 -10.31 -15.75 15.17
N ILE A 337 -10.53 -16.24 13.94
CA ILE A 337 -10.97 -17.62 13.68
C ILE A 337 -9.80 -18.39 13.08
N GLN A 338 -9.23 -19.28 13.87
CA GLN A 338 -8.14 -20.14 13.42
C GLN A 338 -8.70 -21.47 12.92
N GLY A 339 -8.33 -21.86 11.70
CA GLY A 339 -8.69 -23.15 11.13
C GLY A 339 -7.50 -23.81 10.44
N PRO A 340 -7.10 -25.05 10.82
CA PRO A 340 -6.15 -25.85 10.05
C PRO A 340 -6.56 -26.07 8.58
N PRO A 341 -5.68 -26.56 7.70
CA PRO A 341 -6.05 -26.94 6.34
C PRO A 341 -7.25 -27.91 6.33
N GLY A 342 -8.22 -27.71 5.44
CA GLY A 342 -9.40 -28.58 5.32
C GLY A 342 -10.55 -28.33 6.31
N THR A 343 -10.40 -27.45 7.31
CA THR A 343 -11.43 -27.21 8.36
C THR A 343 -12.60 -26.29 7.95
N GLY A 344 -12.77 -26.03 6.66
CA GLY A 344 -13.92 -25.26 6.18
C GLY A 344 -13.85 -23.75 6.44
N LYS A 345 -12.66 -23.13 6.54
CA LYS A 345 -12.52 -21.66 6.70
C LYS A 345 -13.32 -20.85 5.66
N THR A 346 -13.24 -21.24 4.39
CA THR A 346 -14.03 -20.61 3.31
C THR A 346 -15.52 -20.84 3.54
N PHE A 347 -15.91 -22.05 3.92
CA PHE A 347 -17.31 -22.40 4.19
C PHE A 347 -17.90 -21.56 5.34
N ILE A 348 -17.23 -21.48 6.50
CA ILE A 348 -17.71 -20.67 7.62
C ILE A 348 -17.72 -19.17 7.27
N GLY A 349 -16.72 -18.68 6.55
CA GLY A 349 -16.70 -17.29 6.07
C GLY A 349 -17.89 -16.96 5.16
N LEU A 350 -18.24 -17.85 4.24
CA LEU A 350 -19.43 -17.70 3.39
C LEU A 350 -20.71 -17.68 4.23
N LYS A 351 -20.82 -18.55 5.25
CA LYS A 351 -21.98 -18.60 6.14
C LYS A 351 -22.12 -17.35 7.00
N VAL A 352 -21.01 -16.77 7.48
CA VAL A 352 -21.01 -15.48 8.18
C VAL A 352 -21.51 -14.37 7.25
N VAL A 353 -20.99 -14.27 6.02
CA VAL A 353 -21.44 -13.25 5.05
C VAL A 353 -22.91 -13.45 4.69
N GLN A 354 -23.34 -14.68 4.49
CA GLN A 354 -24.73 -15.03 4.20
C GLN A 354 -25.67 -14.65 5.36
N ALA A 355 -25.24 -14.87 6.62
CA ALA A 355 -25.98 -14.46 7.80
C ALA A 355 -26.07 -12.94 7.91
N LEU A 356 -24.97 -12.21 7.70
CA LEU A 356 -24.98 -10.74 7.70
C LEU A 356 -25.91 -10.19 6.62
N LEU A 357 -25.81 -10.67 5.38
CA LEU A 357 -26.66 -10.17 4.29
C LEU A 357 -28.15 -10.47 4.50
N SER A 358 -28.48 -11.65 5.05
CA SER A 358 -29.86 -12.00 5.43
C SER A 358 -30.43 -11.12 6.56
N ASN A 359 -29.55 -10.42 7.28
CA ASN A 359 -29.88 -9.61 8.45
C ASN A 359 -29.43 -8.15 8.29
N LYS A 360 -29.39 -7.64 7.06
CA LYS A 360 -28.96 -6.27 6.73
C LYS A 360 -29.70 -5.18 7.52
N GLN A 361 -30.96 -5.41 7.87
CA GLN A 361 -31.80 -4.48 8.64
C GLN A 361 -31.30 -4.24 10.06
N ILE A 362 -30.45 -5.14 10.59
CA ILE A 362 -29.90 -5.06 11.94
C ILE A 362 -28.68 -4.14 11.97
N TRP A 363 -27.82 -4.20 10.95
CA TRP A 363 -26.52 -3.50 10.96
C TRP A 363 -26.38 -2.37 9.93
N SER A 364 -27.31 -2.21 8.99
CA SER A 364 -27.33 -1.09 8.04
C SER A 364 -27.88 0.18 8.69
N VAL A 365 -27.18 1.31 8.53
CA VAL A 365 -27.51 2.59 9.19
C VAL A 365 -28.81 3.21 8.63
N ASN A 366 -29.08 3.05 7.34
CA ASN A 366 -30.33 3.48 6.71
C ASN A 366 -31.21 2.27 6.40
N LYS A 367 -32.24 2.08 7.21
CA LYS A 367 -33.18 0.94 7.10
C LYS A 367 -34.16 1.09 5.93
N ASP A 368 -34.39 2.33 5.49
CA ASP A 368 -35.43 2.68 4.50
C ASP A 368 -34.90 2.92 3.08
N SER A 369 -33.58 2.89 2.85
CA SER A 369 -32.99 3.08 1.51
C SER A 369 -32.67 1.75 0.82
N GLU A 370 -33.03 1.60 -0.46
CA GLU A 370 -32.64 0.44 -1.28
C GLU A 370 -31.13 0.35 -1.56
N GLU A 371 -30.39 1.45 -1.35
CA GLU A 371 -28.95 1.55 -1.55
C GLU A 371 -28.16 0.97 -0.37
N ILE A 372 -27.14 0.15 -0.66
CA ILE A 372 -26.22 -0.39 0.35
C ILE A 372 -25.26 0.73 0.73
N GLN A 373 -25.49 1.38 1.87
CA GLN A 373 -24.58 2.42 2.37
C GLN A 373 -23.38 1.84 3.16
N ASN A 374 -23.47 0.58 3.59
CA ASN A 374 -22.41 -0.11 4.35
C ASN A 374 -22.02 -1.42 3.63
N PRO A 375 -21.03 -1.41 2.72
CA PRO A 375 -20.59 -2.64 2.06
C PRO A 375 -19.78 -3.53 3.00
N ILE A 376 -19.88 -4.86 2.83
CA ILE A 376 -18.97 -5.82 3.47
C ILE A 376 -17.68 -5.88 2.64
N LEU A 377 -16.57 -5.43 3.21
CA LEU A 377 -15.25 -5.52 2.58
C LEU A 377 -14.61 -6.87 2.88
N ILE A 378 -14.27 -7.62 1.84
CA ILE A 378 -13.58 -8.91 1.94
C ILE A 378 -12.19 -8.77 1.33
N VAL A 379 -11.17 -9.12 2.11
CA VAL A 379 -9.77 -9.05 1.71
C VAL A 379 -9.15 -10.44 1.82
N CYS A 380 -8.46 -10.86 0.75
CA CYS A 380 -7.70 -12.11 0.74
C CYS A 380 -6.27 -11.83 0.25
N TYR A 381 -5.31 -12.61 0.74
CA TYR A 381 -3.90 -12.46 0.35
C TYR A 381 -3.65 -12.84 -1.12
N THR A 382 -4.39 -13.83 -1.66
CA THR A 382 -4.20 -14.31 -3.03
C THR A 382 -5.45 -14.08 -3.87
N ASN A 383 -5.25 -13.81 -5.16
CA ASN A 383 -6.34 -13.73 -6.13
C ASN A 383 -7.19 -15.00 -6.13
N HIS A 384 -6.56 -16.18 -6.13
CA HIS A 384 -7.28 -17.46 -6.17
C HIS A 384 -8.25 -17.64 -4.99
N ALA A 385 -7.82 -17.30 -3.76
CA ALA A 385 -8.69 -17.36 -2.59
C ALA A 385 -9.86 -16.36 -2.72
N LEU A 386 -9.61 -15.16 -3.25
CA LEU A 386 -10.66 -14.17 -3.51
C LEU A 386 -11.65 -14.64 -4.59
N ASP A 387 -11.18 -15.26 -5.70
CA ASP A 387 -12.04 -15.83 -6.75
C ASP A 387 -13.02 -16.83 -6.12
N GLN A 388 -12.49 -17.82 -5.39
CA GLN A 388 -13.31 -18.85 -4.74
C GLN A 388 -14.34 -18.27 -3.76
N PHE A 389 -13.94 -17.26 -2.98
CA PHE A 389 -14.84 -16.65 -2.01
C PHE A 389 -15.94 -15.84 -2.69
N VAL A 390 -15.61 -15.08 -3.74
CA VAL A 390 -16.60 -14.31 -4.52
C VAL A 390 -17.54 -15.24 -5.26
N GLU A 391 -17.06 -16.34 -5.86
CA GLU A 391 -17.92 -17.36 -6.47
C GLU A 391 -18.94 -17.91 -5.47
N GLY A 392 -18.51 -18.22 -4.25
CA GLY A 392 -19.39 -18.66 -3.18
C GLY A 392 -20.45 -17.62 -2.82
N ILE A 393 -20.07 -16.34 -2.73
CA ILE A 393 -21.01 -15.23 -2.46
C ILE A 393 -22.03 -15.07 -3.59
N LEU A 394 -21.58 -15.23 -4.84
CA LEU A 394 -22.43 -15.08 -6.04
C LEU A 394 -23.55 -16.13 -6.14
N GLN A 395 -23.49 -17.18 -5.32
CA GLN A 395 -24.57 -18.17 -5.17
C GLN A 395 -25.78 -17.61 -4.41
N PHE A 396 -25.59 -16.65 -3.50
CA PHE A 396 -26.66 -16.10 -2.66
C PHE A 396 -26.84 -14.58 -2.77
N THR A 397 -25.99 -13.86 -3.51
CA THR A 397 -26.23 -12.45 -3.87
C THR A 397 -25.57 -12.07 -5.20
N LYS A 398 -26.20 -11.18 -5.98
CA LYS A 398 -25.59 -10.60 -7.19
C LYS A 398 -24.94 -9.23 -6.94
N LYS A 399 -25.11 -8.66 -5.74
CA LYS A 399 -24.57 -7.34 -5.35
C LYS A 399 -23.13 -7.46 -4.83
N ALA A 400 -22.28 -8.20 -5.54
CA ALA A 400 -20.86 -8.35 -5.22
C ALA A 400 -20.01 -7.67 -6.30
N VAL A 401 -18.98 -6.95 -5.87
CA VAL A 401 -18.02 -6.26 -6.74
C VAL A 401 -16.61 -6.71 -6.39
N ARG A 402 -15.89 -7.27 -7.36
CA ARG A 402 -14.49 -7.62 -7.21
C ARG A 402 -13.58 -6.46 -7.60
N ILE A 403 -12.65 -6.12 -6.71
CA ILE A 403 -11.60 -5.13 -6.96
C ILE A 403 -10.27 -5.85 -7.22
N GLY A 404 -9.55 -5.43 -8.26
CA GLY A 404 -8.27 -6.03 -8.66
C GLY A 404 -8.33 -6.74 -10.01
N SER A 405 -7.17 -6.90 -10.65
CA SER A 405 -7.03 -7.55 -11.96
C SER A 405 -6.66 -9.04 -11.82
N ARG A 406 -6.55 -9.74 -12.97
CA ARG A 406 -6.04 -11.13 -13.06
C ARG A 406 -6.89 -12.16 -12.30
N SER A 407 -8.20 -11.99 -12.31
CA SER A 407 -9.14 -13.09 -12.01
C SER A 407 -9.06 -14.13 -13.12
N LYS A 408 -9.11 -15.41 -12.76
CA LYS A 408 -9.18 -16.51 -13.74
C LYS A 408 -10.60 -17.05 -13.87
N SER A 409 -11.47 -16.71 -12.94
CA SER A 409 -12.88 -17.09 -12.97
C SER A 409 -13.68 -16.21 -13.94
N GLU A 410 -14.35 -16.86 -14.90
CA GLU A 410 -15.23 -16.22 -15.87
C GLU A 410 -16.45 -15.58 -15.19
N ILE A 411 -17.07 -16.29 -14.25
CA ILE A 411 -18.23 -15.81 -13.49
C ILE A 411 -17.88 -14.53 -12.73
N VAL A 412 -16.69 -14.49 -12.13
CA VAL A 412 -16.24 -13.35 -11.34
C VAL A 412 -15.81 -12.17 -12.21
N ASN A 413 -15.35 -12.42 -13.45
CA ASN A 413 -14.93 -11.35 -14.37
C ASN A 413 -16.07 -10.38 -14.69
N ASP A 414 -17.31 -10.87 -14.79
CA ASP A 414 -18.49 -10.05 -15.00
C ASP A 414 -18.82 -9.12 -13.82
N HIS A 415 -18.38 -9.51 -12.63
CA HIS A 415 -18.53 -8.76 -11.37
C HIS A 415 -17.28 -7.94 -11.01
N SER A 416 -16.27 -7.89 -11.88
CA SER A 416 -15.10 -7.05 -11.66
C SER A 416 -15.45 -5.57 -11.81
N LEU A 417 -14.84 -4.71 -10.99
CA LEU A 417 -15.03 -3.26 -11.07
C LEU A 417 -14.70 -2.71 -12.47
N TYR A 418 -13.73 -3.32 -13.16
CA TYR A 418 -13.39 -2.97 -14.54
C TYR A 418 -14.58 -3.23 -15.47
N SER A 419 -15.09 -4.46 -15.50
CA SER A 419 -16.24 -4.84 -16.34
C SER A 419 -17.49 -4.03 -16.03
N LEU A 420 -17.79 -3.81 -14.74
CA LEU A 420 -18.93 -3.00 -14.31
C LEU A 420 -18.79 -1.54 -14.75
N ARG A 421 -17.58 -0.96 -14.67
CA ARG A 421 -17.31 0.40 -15.19
C ARG A 421 -17.46 0.46 -16.70
N THR A 422 -16.98 -0.54 -17.44
CA THR A 422 -17.12 -0.59 -18.90
C THR A 422 -18.58 -0.69 -19.32
N LYS A 423 -19.34 -1.64 -18.76
CA LYS A 423 -20.79 -1.78 -18.98
C LYS A 423 -21.56 -0.51 -18.61
N SER A 424 -21.20 0.13 -17.49
CA SER A 424 -21.82 1.40 -17.08
C SER A 424 -21.49 2.56 -18.02
N ARG A 425 -20.29 2.58 -18.61
CA ARG A 425 -19.89 3.59 -19.62
C ARG A 425 -20.63 3.37 -20.94
N GLU A 426 -20.77 2.13 -21.37
CA GLU A 426 -21.54 1.76 -22.57
C GLU A 426 -23.03 2.11 -22.42
N ASN A 427 -23.59 1.91 -21.22
CA ASN A 427 -24.97 2.29 -20.90
C ASN A 427 -25.18 3.79 -20.63
N ARG A 428 -24.12 4.60 -20.50
CA ARG A 428 -24.16 6.06 -20.29
C ARG A 428 -23.90 6.82 -21.60
N VAL A 429 -24.66 6.48 -22.63
CA VAL A 429 -24.80 7.36 -23.79
C VAL A 429 -25.55 8.62 -23.32
N TYR A 430 -24.78 9.72 -23.16
CA TYR A 430 -25.10 11.10 -22.72
C TYR A 430 -25.30 11.38 -21.22
N VAL A 431 -24.27 11.99 -20.58
CA VAL A 431 -24.37 13.28 -19.85
C VAL A 431 -23.00 14.00 -19.97
N CYS A 432 -23.05 15.29 -20.35
CA CYS A 432 -21.92 16.18 -20.64
C CYS A 432 -20.85 16.23 -19.52
N ASN A 433 -19.66 15.72 -19.83
CA ASN A 433 -18.35 16.14 -19.29
C ASN A 433 -17.22 15.37 -19.99
N ASP A 434 -17.52 14.19 -20.55
CA ASP A 434 -16.56 13.38 -21.29
C ASP A 434 -16.24 13.96 -22.68
N ALA A 435 -17.18 14.69 -23.29
CA ALA A 435 -16.93 15.50 -24.48
C ALA A 435 -16.01 16.68 -24.17
N TYR A 436 -16.26 17.42 -23.08
CA TYR A 436 -15.39 18.50 -22.61
C TYR A 436 -13.98 18.00 -22.24
N HIS A 437 -13.86 16.88 -21.53
CA HIS A 437 -12.54 16.30 -21.22
C HIS A 437 -11.86 15.71 -22.46
N ARG A 438 -12.60 15.18 -23.45
CA ARG A 438 -12.05 14.77 -24.74
C ARG A 438 -11.60 15.97 -25.55
N GLU A 439 -12.40 17.03 -25.60
CA GLU A 439 -12.09 18.29 -26.25
C GLU A 439 -10.86 18.93 -25.62
N LYS A 440 -10.81 19.07 -24.28
CA LYS A 440 -9.62 19.56 -23.57
C LYS A 440 -8.41 18.65 -23.73
N ARG A 441 -8.58 17.32 -23.81
CA ARG A 441 -7.47 16.41 -24.17
C ARG A 441 -7.04 16.59 -25.62
N SER A 442 -7.95 16.89 -26.54
CA SER A 442 -7.66 17.14 -27.94
C SER A 442 -6.96 18.48 -28.15
N GLU A 443 -7.41 19.54 -27.46
CA GLU A 443 -6.74 20.84 -27.39
C GLU A 443 -5.34 20.67 -26.81
N LEU A 444 -5.20 19.95 -25.69
CA LEU A 444 -3.90 19.69 -25.09
C LEU A 444 -2.99 18.89 -26.03
N LYS A 445 -3.52 17.89 -26.76
CA LYS A 445 -2.76 17.17 -27.79
C LYS A 445 -2.28 18.09 -28.90
N ALA A 446 -3.15 18.98 -29.40
CA ALA A 446 -2.78 19.93 -30.45
C ALA A 446 -1.67 20.89 -29.99
N VAL A 447 -1.78 21.43 -28.77
CA VAL A 447 -0.73 22.27 -28.18
C VAL A 447 0.58 21.49 -27.99
N VAL A 448 0.50 20.23 -27.56
CA VAL A 448 1.68 19.35 -27.40
C VAL A 448 2.36 19.09 -28.74
N GLU A 449 1.59 18.77 -29.79
CA GLU A 449 2.11 18.57 -31.14
C GLU A 449 2.82 19.85 -31.64
N GLU A 450 2.23 21.03 -31.42
CA GLU A 450 2.83 22.30 -31.78
C GLU A 450 4.16 22.55 -31.04
N VAL A 451 4.21 22.25 -29.73
CA VAL A 451 5.43 22.38 -28.93
C VAL A 451 6.51 21.40 -29.40
N LEU A 452 6.16 20.15 -29.71
CA LEU A 452 7.10 19.14 -30.20
C LEU A 452 7.69 19.53 -31.57
N VAL A 453 6.88 20.07 -32.48
CA VAL A 453 7.34 20.60 -33.77
C VAL A 453 8.33 21.74 -33.57
N LYS A 454 8.02 22.68 -32.66
CA LYS A 454 8.89 23.81 -32.34
C LYS A 454 10.21 23.37 -31.68
N ASP A 455 10.16 22.39 -30.76
CA ASP A 455 11.37 21.83 -30.13
C ASP A 455 12.27 21.11 -31.13
N HIS A 456 11.68 20.35 -32.06
CA HIS A 456 12.42 19.72 -33.15
C HIS A 456 13.13 20.74 -34.05
N LEU A 457 12.46 21.85 -34.39
CA LEU A 457 13.05 22.95 -35.16
C LEU A 457 14.19 23.64 -34.40
N ILE A 458 14.02 23.92 -33.11
CA ILE A 458 15.08 24.46 -32.26
C ILE A 458 16.31 23.53 -32.28
N HIS A 459 16.09 22.22 -32.23
CA HIS A 459 17.16 21.23 -32.31
C HIS A 459 17.86 21.23 -33.68
N LEU A 460 17.13 21.34 -34.80
CA LEU A 460 17.69 21.43 -36.15
C LEU A 460 18.52 22.72 -36.35
N VAL A 461 18.02 23.86 -35.85
CA VAL A 461 18.73 25.15 -35.87
C VAL A 461 20.02 25.08 -35.04
N ARG A 462 19.98 24.46 -33.84
CA ARG A 462 21.18 24.26 -33.01
C ARG A 462 22.26 23.42 -33.70
N ARG A 463 21.88 22.52 -34.61
CA ARG A 463 22.82 21.73 -35.44
C ARG A 463 23.27 22.45 -36.71
N LYS A 464 22.92 23.72 -36.90
CA LYS A 464 23.21 24.53 -38.10
C LYS A 464 22.72 23.90 -39.40
N VAL A 465 21.61 23.14 -39.34
CA VAL A 465 20.96 22.60 -40.53
C VAL A 465 20.26 23.75 -41.26
N ILE A 466 20.49 23.89 -42.56
CA ILE A 466 19.80 24.88 -43.39
C ILE A 466 18.36 24.39 -43.58
N LEU A 467 17.39 25.16 -43.06
CA LEU A 467 15.97 24.85 -43.17
C LEU A 467 15.34 25.69 -44.28
N HIS A 468 14.57 25.05 -45.16
CA HIS A 468 13.85 25.73 -46.22
C HIS A 468 12.71 26.58 -45.65
N GLU A 469 12.47 27.78 -46.20
CA GLU A 469 11.45 28.74 -45.72
C GLU A 469 10.05 28.10 -45.62
N ARG A 470 9.66 27.30 -46.62
CA ARG A 470 8.40 26.53 -46.63
C ARG A 470 8.24 25.62 -45.41
N TYR A 471 9.33 25.03 -44.93
CA TYR A 471 9.29 24.16 -43.76
C TYR A 471 9.05 24.96 -42.47
N LEU A 472 9.64 26.15 -42.36
CA LEU A 472 9.40 27.08 -41.24
C LEU A 472 8.00 27.71 -41.28
N SER A 473 7.45 27.91 -42.48
CA SER A 473 6.07 28.37 -42.71
C SER A 473 5.05 27.32 -42.30
N ILE A 474 5.21 26.07 -42.75
CA ILE A 474 4.32 24.94 -42.38
C ILE A 474 4.33 24.70 -40.87
N ALA A 475 5.46 24.93 -40.21
CA ALA A 475 5.58 24.82 -38.76
C ALA A 475 5.14 26.06 -37.96
N GLY A 476 4.56 27.07 -38.62
CA GLY A 476 4.04 28.28 -37.97
C GLY A 476 5.10 29.10 -37.22
N CYS A 477 6.37 29.05 -37.66
CA CYS A 477 7.50 29.73 -37.01
C CYS A 477 7.91 31.05 -37.67
N LEU A 478 7.33 31.39 -38.82
CA LEU A 478 7.50 32.67 -39.50
C LEU A 478 6.23 33.50 -39.35
N SER A 479 6.37 34.78 -39.00
CA SER A 479 5.25 35.71 -39.07
C SER A 479 4.90 36.01 -40.52
N ASP A 480 3.64 36.37 -40.77
CA ASP A 480 3.18 36.74 -42.12
C ASP A 480 3.99 37.91 -42.72
N GLU A 481 4.48 38.82 -41.87
CA GLU A 481 5.40 39.89 -42.26
C GLU A 481 6.75 39.36 -42.76
N PHE A 482 7.30 38.32 -42.13
CA PHE A 482 8.57 37.72 -42.56
C PHE A 482 8.42 36.94 -43.87
N LEU A 483 7.29 36.26 -44.08
CA LEU A 483 6.98 35.57 -45.33
C LEU A 483 6.84 36.55 -46.50
N ALA A 484 6.19 37.70 -46.26
CA ALA A 484 6.05 38.75 -47.27
C ALA A 484 7.42 39.33 -47.72
N ILE A 485 8.40 39.43 -46.82
CA ILE A 485 9.75 39.90 -47.15
C ILE A 485 10.48 38.88 -48.06
N PHE A 486 10.33 37.58 -47.81
CA PHE A 486 10.92 36.52 -48.65
C PHE A 486 10.27 36.42 -50.03
N GLU A 487 8.94 36.59 -50.12
CA GLU A 487 8.23 36.65 -51.41
C GLU A 487 8.61 37.88 -52.24
N GLN A 488 8.92 39.01 -51.60
CA GLN A 488 9.43 40.19 -52.30
C GLN A 488 10.86 39.97 -52.81
N GLN A 489 11.73 39.27 -52.07
CA GLN A 489 13.10 39.00 -52.52
C GLN A 489 13.22 37.90 -53.58
N SER A 490 12.31 36.91 -53.57
CA SER A 490 12.28 35.86 -54.60
C SER A 490 11.77 36.35 -55.97
N LYS A 491 11.00 37.45 -55.99
CA LYS A 491 10.59 38.14 -57.24
C LYS A 491 11.67 39.03 -57.86
N VAL A 492 12.81 39.23 -57.18
CA VAL A 492 13.93 40.07 -57.65
C VAL A 492 15.12 39.23 -58.15
N ARG A 493 14.95 37.89 -58.28
CA ARG A 493 15.94 36.99 -58.87
C ARG A 493 15.53 36.43 -60.21
#